data_AF-A0A1V3WPK2-F1
#
_entry.id   AF-A0A1V3WPK2-F1
#
_cell.length_a   1.000
_cell.length_b   1.000
_cell.length_c   1.000
_cell.angle_alpha   90.00
_cell.angle_beta   90.00
_cell.angle_gamma   90.00
#
_symmetry.space_group_name_H-M   'P 1'
#
loop_
_entity.id
_entity.type
_entity.pdbx_description
1 polymer ?
#
loop_
_entity_poly.entity_id
_entity_poly.type
_entity_poly.pdbx_seq_one_letter_code
_entity_poly.pdbx_strand_id
1 'polypeptide(L)'
;MSIAIALIGLLALPGYKTNYDSKKYLPPWTPANVGYTAAGRHFSQARMNPELLLVETDHDMRNPADMLVIDRIAKAVFHVPGISRVQAITRPLGRPIEHTSIPFQISMQNTVQVENMQYMKQRMADMLTQADAMQQSIDTMQHMYDIMAQTVKVTHNMDVLTHEMVVITNQLRDHIADFDDFWRPIRSYFYWERHCYDIPICWSLRSIFDALDGLDQIDEKLAELSGNLDQLDVLMPQMLAQLPPQIATMKTMKTMMLTMHSSMSSLYDQMDEMSKNSTAMGQAFDASRNDDSFYIPPEVFDNPDFKRGLKMFLSPDGHAVRFIISHEGDPATPKASHTSNRS
;
A
#
# COMPACT_ATOMS: atom_id res chain seq x y z
N MET A 1 -22.34 -63.35 74.12
CA MET A 1 -21.50 -63.40 72.89
C MET A 1 -21.96 -62.44 71.79
N SER A 2 -23.26 -62.25 71.56
CA SER A 2 -23.77 -61.39 70.48
C SER A 2 -23.42 -59.90 70.61
N ILE A 3 -23.36 -59.37 71.85
CA ILE A 3 -22.98 -57.96 72.11
C ILE A 3 -21.50 -57.69 71.80
N ALA A 4 -20.62 -58.67 72.06
CA ALA A 4 -19.19 -58.55 71.77
C ALA A 4 -18.92 -58.55 70.25
N ILE A 5 -19.65 -59.37 69.48
CA ILE A 5 -19.54 -59.40 68.02
C ILE A 5 -20.09 -58.10 67.40
N ALA A 6 -21.18 -57.56 67.95
CA ALA A 6 -21.72 -56.26 67.51
C ALA A 6 -20.76 -55.08 67.79
N LEU A 7 -20.08 -55.08 68.94
CA LEU A 7 -19.07 -54.06 69.30
C LEU A 7 -17.84 -54.11 68.38
N ILE A 8 -17.41 -55.30 67.96
CA ILE A 8 -16.32 -55.46 66.99
C ILE A 8 -16.73 -54.90 65.61
N GLY A 9 -17.97 -55.15 65.18
CA GLY A 9 -18.52 -54.54 63.95
C GLY A 9 -18.61 -53.01 64.03
N LEU A 10 -18.95 -52.46 65.20
CA LEU A 10 -19.04 -51.02 65.42
C LEU A 10 -17.65 -50.34 65.44
N LEU A 11 -16.62 -51.04 65.90
CA LEU A 11 -15.21 -50.60 65.89
C LEU A 11 -14.59 -50.54 64.49
N ALA A 12 -15.15 -51.26 63.51
CA ALA A 12 -14.71 -51.21 62.12
C ALA A 12 -15.31 -50.02 61.33
N LEU A 13 -16.43 -49.43 61.80
CA LEU A 13 -17.11 -48.32 61.13
C LEU A 13 -16.29 -47.02 61.03
N PRO A 14 -15.49 -46.60 62.03
CA PRO A 14 -14.64 -45.40 61.92
C PRO A 14 -13.55 -45.52 60.84
N GLY A 15 -13.16 -46.75 60.48
CA GLY A 15 -12.18 -47.03 59.43
C GLY A 15 -12.81 -47.28 58.05
N TYR A 16 -14.14 -47.31 57.95
CA TYR A 16 -14.84 -47.62 56.71
C TYR A 16 -14.72 -46.46 55.73
N LYS A 17 -13.92 -46.65 54.68
CA LYS A 17 -13.83 -45.74 53.54
C LYS A 17 -14.73 -46.27 52.44
N THR A 18 -15.83 -45.57 52.17
CA THR A 18 -16.66 -45.84 51.00
C THR A 18 -15.84 -45.61 49.74
N ASN A 19 -15.85 -46.58 48.84
CA ASN A 19 -15.21 -46.47 47.54
C ASN A 19 -16.16 -47.06 46.49
N TYR A 20 -16.57 -46.24 45.54
CA TYR A 20 -17.54 -46.60 44.51
C TYR A 20 -16.87 -47.09 43.22
N ASP A 21 -15.55 -47.22 43.22
CA ASP A 21 -14.78 -47.74 42.09
C ASP A 21 -15.00 -49.26 41.91
N SER A 22 -15.85 -49.61 40.94
CA SER A 22 -16.19 -50.99 40.56
C SER A 22 -14.96 -51.83 40.20
N LYS A 23 -13.87 -51.19 39.75
CA LYS A 23 -12.62 -51.86 39.31
C LYS A 23 -11.92 -52.57 40.46
N LYS A 24 -11.99 -52.02 41.68
CA LYS A 24 -11.38 -52.62 42.87
C LYS A 24 -12.13 -53.85 43.38
N TYR A 25 -13.37 -54.05 42.91
CA TYR A 25 -14.17 -55.24 43.22
C TYR A 25 -14.01 -56.34 42.16
N LEU A 26 -13.29 -56.07 41.07
CA LEU A 26 -12.93 -57.04 40.03
C LEU A 26 -11.47 -57.47 40.19
N PRO A 27 -11.12 -58.74 39.93
CA PRO A 27 -9.73 -59.17 39.97
C PRO A 27 -8.81 -58.40 38.98
N PRO A 28 -7.52 -58.19 39.30
CA PRO A 28 -6.60 -57.44 38.43
C PRO A 28 -6.43 -58.03 37.02
N TRP A 29 -6.59 -59.35 36.88
CA TRP A 29 -6.38 -60.09 35.63
C TRP A 29 -7.60 -60.10 34.70
N THR A 30 -8.73 -59.52 35.11
CA THR A 30 -9.92 -59.45 34.26
C THR A 30 -9.61 -58.56 33.05
N PRO A 31 -10.02 -58.92 31.82
CA PRO A 31 -9.71 -58.13 30.61
C PRO A 31 -10.07 -56.64 30.73
N ALA A 32 -11.16 -56.32 31.45
CA ALA A 32 -11.57 -54.95 31.76
C ALA A 32 -10.51 -54.19 32.59
N ASN A 33 -9.98 -54.79 33.65
CA ASN A 33 -8.97 -54.17 34.51
C ASN A 33 -7.61 -54.05 33.81
N VAL A 34 -7.22 -55.03 32.99
CA VAL A 34 -6.02 -54.95 32.14
C VAL A 34 -6.13 -53.77 31.16
N GLY A 35 -7.29 -53.61 30.51
CA GLY A 35 -7.59 -52.49 29.61
C GLY A 35 -7.53 -51.13 30.31
N TYR A 36 -8.19 -50.98 31.47
CA TYR A 36 -8.13 -49.74 32.26
C TYR A 36 -6.72 -49.42 32.77
N THR A 37 -5.93 -50.45 33.14
CA THR A 37 -4.56 -50.27 33.61
C THR A 37 -3.65 -49.82 32.46
N ALA A 38 -3.85 -50.33 31.24
CA ALA A 38 -3.14 -49.88 30.06
C ALA A 38 -3.54 -48.45 29.67
N ALA A 39 -4.83 -48.14 29.65
CA ALA A 39 -5.35 -46.82 29.31
C ALA A 39 -4.93 -45.74 30.34
N GLY A 40 -4.87 -46.11 31.62
CA GLY A 40 -4.42 -45.23 32.71
C GLY A 40 -2.96 -44.79 32.61
N ARG A 41 -2.14 -45.43 31.75
CA ARG A 41 -0.76 -44.96 31.46
C ARG A 41 -0.73 -43.69 30.61
N HIS A 42 -1.77 -43.45 29.82
CA HIS A 42 -1.84 -42.34 28.87
C HIS A 42 -2.96 -41.34 29.16
N PHE A 43 -4.02 -41.75 29.87
CA PHE A 43 -5.18 -40.92 30.17
C PHE A 43 -5.46 -40.88 31.67
N SER A 44 -5.77 -39.69 32.20
CA SER A 44 -6.26 -39.55 33.58
C SER A 44 -7.61 -40.25 33.74
N GLN A 45 -7.94 -40.71 34.95
CA GLN A 45 -9.23 -41.38 35.22
C GLN A 45 -10.43 -40.49 34.83
N ALA A 46 -10.36 -39.18 35.09
CA ALA A 46 -11.36 -38.20 34.67
C ALA A 46 -11.55 -38.11 33.14
N ARG A 47 -10.51 -38.39 32.34
CA ARG A 47 -10.63 -38.45 30.88
C ARG A 47 -11.22 -39.76 30.39
N MET A 48 -11.11 -40.83 31.17
CA MET A 48 -11.66 -42.14 30.82
C MET A 48 -13.16 -42.25 31.13
N ASN A 49 -13.67 -41.47 32.08
CA ASN A 49 -15.09 -41.38 32.42
C ASN A 49 -15.55 -39.91 32.39
N PRO A 50 -15.69 -39.29 31.19
CA PRO A 50 -16.21 -37.95 31.09
C PRO A 50 -17.73 -37.93 31.36
N GLU A 51 -18.21 -36.82 31.91
CA GLU A 51 -19.63 -36.52 31.97
C GLU A 51 -20.06 -35.88 30.63
N LEU A 52 -21.24 -36.25 30.14
CA LEU A 52 -21.80 -35.72 28.89
C LEU A 52 -23.03 -34.88 29.21
N LEU A 53 -22.96 -33.60 28.88
CA LEU A 53 -24.11 -32.70 28.90
C LEU A 53 -24.62 -32.53 27.47
N LEU A 54 -25.90 -32.82 27.25
CA LEU A 54 -26.58 -32.60 25.98
C LEU A 54 -27.56 -31.43 26.12
N VAL A 55 -27.52 -30.50 25.17
CA VAL A 55 -28.47 -29.39 25.07
C VAL A 55 -29.19 -29.52 23.74
N GLU A 56 -30.51 -29.49 23.76
CA GLU A 56 -31.37 -29.61 22.57
C GLU A 56 -32.11 -28.30 22.29
N THR A 57 -32.33 -28.00 21.01
CA THR A 57 -32.99 -26.80 20.50
C THR A 57 -34.01 -27.15 19.42
N ASP A 58 -34.95 -26.24 19.18
CA ASP A 58 -35.97 -26.35 18.12
C ASP A 58 -35.49 -25.86 16.75
N HIS A 59 -34.23 -25.44 16.64
CA HIS A 59 -33.61 -24.92 15.42
C HIS A 59 -32.16 -25.41 15.28
N ASP A 60 -31.63 -25.29 14.07
CA ASP A 60 -30.25 -25.64 13.74
C ASP A 60 -29.24 -24.65 14.33
N MET A 61 -28.39 -25.15 15.23
CA MET A 61 -27.36 -24.35 15.92
C MET A 61 -26.10 -24.07 15.09
N ARG A 62 -26.03 -24.47 13.81
CA ARG A 62 -24.85 -24.26 12.93
C ARG A 62 -24.77 -22.82 12.38
N ASN A 63 -24.86 -21.83 13.25
CA ASN A 63 -24.77 -20.42 12.90
C ASN A 63 -24.01 -19.60 13.97
N PRO A 64 -23.54 -18.38 13.66
CA PRO A 64 -22.77 -17.57 14.60
C PRO A 64 -23.50 -17.25 15.92
N ALA A 65 -24.82 -17.03 15.88
CA ALA A 65 -25.59 -16.67 17.07
C ALA A 65 -25.61 -17.81 18.10
N ASP A 66 -25.86 -19.03 17.64
CA ASP A 66 -25.85 -20.21 18.50
C ASP A 66 -24.45 -20.57 18.98
N MET A 67 -23.40 -20.31 18.21
CA MET A 67 -22.02 -20.47 18.71
C MET A 67 -21.75 -19.56 19.92
N LEU A 68 -22.27 -18.33 19.95
CA LEU A 68 -22.14 -17.46 21.12
C LEU A 68 -22.86 -18.04 22.35
N VAL A 69 -24.05 -18.61 22.16
CA VAL A 69 -24.82 -19.24 23.24
C VAL A 69 -24.12 -20.49 23.75
N ILE A 70 -23.64 -21.35 22.85
CA ILE A 70 -22.88 -22.56 23.19
C ILE A 70 -21.61 -22.21 23.97
N ASP A 71 -20.88 -21.16 23.56
CA ASP A 71 -19.69 -20.73 24.28
C ASP A 71 -20.01 -20.22 25.69
N ARG A 72 -21.09 -19.44 25.83
CA ARG A 72 -21.60 -18.99 27.13
C ARG A 72 -21.96 -20.15 28.05
N ILE A 73 -22.60 -21.19 27.53
CA ILE A 73 -22.90 -22.42 28.28
C ILE A 73 -21.60 -23.10 28.69
N ALA A 74 -20.64 -23.27 27.77
CA ALA A 74 -19.37 -23.93 28.05
C ALA A 74 -18.58 -23.21 29.17
N LYS A 75 -18.61 -21.88 29.19
CA LYS A 75 -18.02 -21.06 30.26
C LYS A 75 -18.74 -21.23 31.58
N ALA A 76 -20.07 -21.20 31.58
CA ALA A 76 -20.86 -21.35 32.80
C ALA A 76 -20.58 -22.71 33.46
N VAL A 77 -20.54 -23.78 32.65
CA VAL A 77 -20.17 -25.13 33.11
C VAL A 77 -18.73 -25.15 33.63
N PHE A 78 -17.77 -24.56 32.92
CA PHE A 78 -16.37 -24.56 33.35
C PHE A 78 -16.14 -23.90 34.73
N HIS A 79 -16.95 -22.92 35.13
CA HIS A 79 -16.86 -22.26 36.43
C HIS A 79 -17.51 -23.03 37.59
N VAL A 80 -18.16 -24.17 37.32
CA VAL A 80 -18.72 -25.02 38.39
C VAL A 80 -17.57 -25.67 39.17
N PRO A 81 -17.57 -25.61 40.52
CA PRO A 81 -16.52 -26.20 41.34
C PRO A 81 -16.33 -27.70 41.04
N GLY A 82 -15.07 -28.11 40.84
CA GLY A 82 -14.72 -29.50 40.56
C GLY A 82 -14.74 -29.88 39.08
N ILE A 83 -14.96 -28.94 38.16
CA ILE A 83 -14.78 -29.14 36.71
C ILE A 83 -13.38 -28.68 36.30
N SER A 84 -12.60 -29.58 35.69
CA SER A 84 -11.24 -29.27 35.21
C SER A 84 -11.22 -28.85 33.75
N ARG A 85 -12.18 -29.31 32.94
CA ARG A 85 -12.21 -29.05 31.50
C ARG A 85 -13.61 -29.27 30.91
N VAL A 86 -13.99 -28.40 29.97
CA VAL A 86 -15.22 -28.53 29.16
C VAL A 86 -14.84 -28.50 27.69
N GLN A 87 -15.17 -29.55 26.95
CA GLN A 87 -14.96 -29.60 25.50
C GLN A 87 -16.30 -29.43 24.78
N ALA A 88 -16.35 -28.50 23.83
CA ALA A 88 -17.50 -28.19 22.98
C ALA A 88 -17.00 -27.75 21.60
N ILE A 89 -17.89 -27.51 20.63
CA ILE A 89 -17.50 -27.00 19.31
C ILE A 89 -16.71 -25.68 19.39
N THR A 90 -17.02 -24.80 20.35
CA THR A 90 -16.35 -23.49 20.53
C THR A 90 -14.99 -23.61 21.26
N ARG A 91 -14.70 -24.78 21.84
CA ARG A 91 -13.48 -25.08 22.59
C ARG A 91 -13.17 -26.60 22.53
N PRO A 92 -12.85 -27.15 21.35
CA PRO A 92 -12.79 -28.60 21.13
C PRO A 92 -11.67 -29.28 21.94
N LEU A 93 -10.59 -28.55 22.22
CA LEU A 93 -9.46 -29.01 23.03
C LEU A 93 -9.61 -28.65 24.53
N GLY A 94 -10.75 -28.07 24.93
CA GLY A 94 -10.99 -27.55 26.27
C GLY A 94 -10.41 -26.16 26.53
N ARG A 95 -9.86 -25.54 25.49
CA ARG A 95 -9.46 -24.13 25.44
C ARG A 95 -10.17 -23.46 24.26
N PRO A 96 -10.40 -22.14 24.31
CA PRO A 96 -10.98 -21.39 23.19
C PRO A 96 -10.21 -21.63 21.89
N ILE A 97 -10.92 -21.57 20.77
CA ILE A 97 -10.29 -21.61 19.45
C ILE A 97 -9.44 -20.34 19.29
N GLU A 98 -8.23 -20.49 18.75
CA GLU A 98 -7.36 -19.36 18.43
C GLU A 98 -8.00 -18.54 17.30
N HIS A 99 -7.79 -17.23 17.29
CA HIS A 99 -8.22 -16.32 16.22
C HIS A 99 -9.73 -16.08 16.11
N THR A 100 -10.51 -16.46 17.12
CA THR A 100 -11.98 -16.27 17.16
C THR A 100 -12.42 -15.15 18.09
N SER A 101 -11.51 -14.32 18.62
CA SER A 101 -11.93 -13.15 19.41
C SER A 101 -12.27 -11.97 18.49
N ILE A 102 -13.28 -11.18 18.86
CA ILE A 102 -13.66 -9.96 18.12
C ILE A 102 -12.44 -9.01 17.99
N PRO A 103 -11.64 -8.74 19.03
CA PRO A 103 -10.43 -7.94 18.91
C PRO A 103 -9.42 -8.51 17.91
N PHE A 104 -9.24 -9.84 17.86
CA PHE A 104 -8.37 -10.46 16.86
C PHE A 104 -8.91 -10.24 15.44
N GLN A 105 -10.21 -10.39 15.21
CA GLN A 105 -10.80 -10.18 13.89
C GLN A 105 -10.71 -8.73 13.42
N ILE A 106 -10.98 -7.78 14.31
CA ILE A 106 -10.77 -6.34 14.03
C ILE A 106 -9.30 -6.09 13.65
N SER A 107 -8.36 -6.71 14.38
CA SER A 107 -6.94 -6.60 14.10
C SER A 107 -6.54 -7.20 12.74
N MET A 108 -7.16 -8.32 12.35
CA MET A 108 -6.94 -8.95 11.06
C MET A 108 -7.49 -8.10 9.91
N GLN A 109 -8.67 -7.49 10.10
CA GLN A 109 -9.23 -6.55 9.12
C GLN A 109 -8.32 -5.32 8.93
N ASN A 110 -7.72 -4.81 10.01
CA ASN A 110 -6.74 -3.73 9.94
C ASN A 110 -5.45 -4.13 9.19
N THR A 111 -5.08 -5.41 9.17
CA THR A 111 -3.86 -5.87 8.49
C THR A 111 -3.91 -5.61 6.98
N VAL A 112 -5.07 -5.86 6.34
CA VAL A 112 -5.28 -5.52 4.91
C VAL A 112 -5.16 -4.02 4.67
N GLN A 113 -5.65 -3.20 5.61
CA GLN A 113 -5.48 -1.75 5.54
C GLN A 113 -3.99 -1.37 5.65
N VAL A 114 -3.21 -2.01 6.53
CA VAL A 114 -1.77 -1.76 6.67
C VAL A 114 -0.98 -2.10 5.42
N GLU A 115 -1.28 -3.24 4.80
CA GLU A 115 -0.64 -3.63 3.52
C GLU A 115 -0.91 -2.59 2.44
N ASN A 116 -2.16 -2.11 2.32
CA ASN A 116 -2.50 -1.05 1.38
C ASN A 116 -1.79 0.28 1.70
N MET A 117 -1.52 0.60 2.97
CA MET A 117 -0.74 1.80 3.33
C MET A 117 0.70 1.73 2.83
N GLN A 118 1.34 0.55 2.81
CA GLN A 118 2.70 0.43 2.26
C GLN A 118 2.73 0.83 0.78
N TYR A 119 1.74 0.39 0.00
CA TYR A 119 1.58 0.83 -1.38
C TYR A 119 1.41 2.35 -1.48
N MET A 120 0.57 2.96 -0.64
CA MET A 120 0.38 4.41 -0.64
C MET A 120 1.66 5.16 -0.26
N LYS A 121 2.43 4.68 0.72
CA LYS A 121 3.74 5.25 1.09
C LYS A 121 4.72 5.21 -0.10
N GLN A 122 4.73 4.14 -0.89
CA GLN A 122 5.53 4.08 -2.12
C GLN A 122 5.06 5.10 -3.17
N ARG A 123 3.75 5.26 -3.37
CA ARG A 123 3.21 6.28 -4.30
C ARG A 123 3.54 7.70 -3.84
N MET A 124 3.68 7.95 -2.53
CA MET A 124 4.17 9.23 -2.00
C MET A 124 5.64 9.45 -2.33
N ALA A 125 6.50 8.44 -2.16
CA ALA A 125 7.91 8.56 -2.56
C ALA A 125 8.08 8.94 -4.05
N ASP A 126 7.19 8.42 -4.92
CA ASP A 126 7.17 8.81 -6.33
C ASP A 126 6.82 10.30 -6.55
N MET A 127 6.06 10.94 -5.64
CA MET A 127 5.78 12.37 -5.72
C MET A 127 7.04 13.22 -5.49
N LEU A 128 7.95 12.77 -4.61
CA LEU A 128 9.25 13.44 -4.43
C LEU A 128 10.08 13.33 -5.71
N THR A 129 10.10 12.14 -6.31
CA THR A 129 10.80 11.92 -7.59
C THR A 129 10.24 12.82 -8.70
N GLN A 130 8.91 12.98 -8.76
CA GLN A 130 8.27 13.91 -9.70
C GLN A 130 8.64 15.37 -9.39
N ALA A 131 8.63 15.79 -8.12
CA ALA A 131 9.04 17.14 -7.74
C ALA A 131 10.50 17.46 -8.11
N ASP A 132 11.39 16.47 -8.04
CA ASP A 132 12.78 16.58 -8.49
C ASP A 132 12.88 16.69 -10.01
N ALA A 133 12.12 15.89 -10.76
CA ALA A 133 12.04 16.02 -12.22
C ALA A 133 11.49 17.40 -12.66
N MET A 134 10.53 17.95 -11.91
CA MET A 134 10.05 19.32 -12.13
C MET A 134 11.14 20.34 -11.83
N GLN A 135 11.99 20.14 -10.82
CA GLN A 135 13.13 21.01 -10.56
C GLN A 135 14.12 21.02 -11.71
N GLN A 136 14.48 19.85 -12.25
CA GLN A 136 15.36 19.75 -13.42
C GLN A 136 14.77 20.49 -14.63
N SER A 137 13.45 20.40 -14.81
CA SER A 137 12.75 21.10 -15.89
C SER A 137 12.75 22.62 -15.68
N ILE A 138 12.57 23.09 -14.44
CA ILE A 138 12.70 24.51 -14.07
C ILE A 138 14.10 25.02 -14.38
N ASP A 139 15.14 24.28 -13.96
CA ASP A 139 16.54 24.66 -14.17
C ASP A 139 16.87 24.72 -15.67
N THR A 140 16.36 23.75 -16.44
CA THR A 140 16.54 23.70 -17.91
C THR A 140 15.87 24.90 -18.60
N MET A 141 14.62 25.24 -18.22
CA MET A 141 13.93 26.41 -18.77
C MET A 141 14.60 27.73 -18.37
N GLN A 142 15.15 27.81 -17.15
CA GLN A 142 15.91 28.98 -16.71
C GLN A 142 17.16 29.16 -17.57
N HIS A 143 17.89 28.08 -17.83
CA HIS A 143 19.05 28.12 -18.72
C HIS A 143 18.66 28.51 -20.16
N MET A 144 17.56 27.98 -20.68
CA MET A 144 17.03 28.35 -21.99
C MET A 144 16.64 29.83 -22.06
N TYR A 145 16.04 30.38 -21.01
CA TYR A 145 15.74 31.80 -20.88
C TYR A 145 17.02 32.65 -20.95
N ASP A 146 18.06 32.28 -20.20
CA ASP A 146 19.33 33.02 -20.19
C ASP A 146 20.02 33.01 -21.57
N ILE A 147 19.98 31.88 -22.28
CA ILE A 147 20.51 31.77 -23.64
C ILE A 147 19.68 32.61 -24.62
N MET A 148 18.35 32.49 -24.61
CA MET A 148 17.49 33.27 -25.50
C MET A 148 17.62 34.77 -25.26
N ALA A 149 17.82 35.19 -24.01
CA ALA A 149 18.08 36.60 -23.68
C ALA A 149 19.38 37.10 -24.33
N GLN A 150 20.43 36.27 -24.37
CA GLN A 150 21.67 36.60 -25.09
C GLN A 150 21.44 36.62 -26.60
N THR A 151 20.68 35.67 -27.15
CA THR A 151 20.34 35.63 -28.58
C THR A 151 19.59 36.89 -29.00
N VAL A 152 18.54 37.28 -28.27
CA VAL A 152 17.79 38.53 -28.51
C VAL A 152 18.74 39.73 -28.56
N LYS A 153 19.65 39.84 -27.59
CA LYS A 153 20.61 40.95 -27.56
C LYS A 153 21.56 40.96 -28.76
N VAL A 154 22.05 39.78 -29.18
CA VAL A 154 22.94 39.67 -30.34
C VAL A 154 22.20 39.97 -31.63
N THR A 155 20.96 39.51 -31.79
CA THR A 155 20.13 39.82 -32.96
C THR A 155 19.83 41.31 -33.06
N HIS A 156 19.47 41.95 -31.95
CA HIS A 156 19.26 43.40 -31.94
C HIS A 156 20.52 44.16 -32.41
N ASN A 157 21.70 43.75 -31.92
CA ASN A 157 22.94 44.35 -32.38
C ASN A 157 23.23 44.08 -33.87
N MET A 158 22.90 42.88 -34.37
CA MET A 158 23.05 42.56 -35.80
C MET A 158 22.09 43.37 -36.67
N ASP A 159 20.87 43.59 -36.21
CA ASP A 159 19.88 44.42 -36.90
C ASP A 159 20.37 45.87 -37.02
N VAL A 160 20.82 46.46 -35.91
CA VAL A 160 21.40 47.82 -35.89
C VAL A 160 22.59 47.93 -36.84
N LEU A 161 23.54 47.00 -36.78
CA LEU A 161 24.71 46.99 -37.67
C LEU A 161 24.33 46.82 -39.13
N THR A 162 23.29 46.04 -39.43
CA THR A 162 22.82 45.83 -40.81
C THR A 162 22.17 47.09 -41.37
N HIS A 163 21.36 47.79 -40.56
CA HIS A 163 20.83 49.09 -40.92
C HIS A 163 21.96 50.11 -41.20
N GLU A 164 23.01 50.14 -40.38
CA GLU A 164 24.19 50.98 -40.64
C GLU A 164 24.87 50.60 -41.96
N MET A 165 25.01 49.31 -42.27
CA MET A 165 25.55 48.85 -43.56
C MET A 165 24.69 49.25 -44.76
N VAL A 166 23.36 49.17 -44.65
CA VAL A 166 22.43 49.64 -45.69
C VAL A 166 22.62 51.12 -45.94
N VAL A 167 22.69 51.95 -44.89
CA VAL A 167 22.91 53.40 -45.04
C VAL A 167 24.24 53.70 -45.73
N ILE A 168 25.33 53.03 -45.34
CA ILE A 168 26.65 53.22 -45.95
C ILE A 168 26.66 52.75 -47.42
N THR A 169 26.01 51.63 -47.73
CA THR A 169 25.96 51.06 -49.08
C THR A 169 25.15 51.95 -50.01
N ASN A 170 24.01 52.48 -49.55
CA ASN A 170 23.23 53.46 -50.29
C ASN A 170 24.05 54.71 -50.63
N GLN A 171 24.78 55.27 -49.66
CA GLN A 171 25.66 56.42 -49.91
C GLN A 171 26.76 56.11 -50.95
N LEU A 172 27.37 54.93 -50.86
CA LEU A 172 28.39 54.50 -51.82
C LEU A 172 27.80 54.34 -53.23
N ARG A 173 26.62 53.72 -53.33
CA ARG A 173 25.88 53.52 -54.57
C ARG A 173 25.49 54.84 -55.22
N ASP A 174 25.01 55.80 -54.43
CA ASP A 174 24.67 57.14 -54.91
C ASP A 174 25.91 57.88 -55.45
N HIS A 175 27.05 57.83 -54.74
CA HIS A 175 28.30 58.41 -55.22
C HIS A 175 28.83 57.76 -56.51
N ILE A 176 28.57 56.46 -56.69
CA ILE A 176 28.96 55.72 -57.89
C ILE A 176 28.01 56.03 -59.05
N ALA A 177 26.73 56.21 -58.79
CA ALA A 177 25.76 56.67 -59.78
C ALA A 177 26.13 58.07 -60.30
N ASP A 178 26.51 58.99 -59.41
CA ASP A 178 27.01 60.33 -59.78
C ASP A 178 28.24 60.24 -60.71
N PHE A 179 29.16 59.33 -60.41
CA PHE A 179 30.34 59.07 -61.24
C PHE A 179 29.97 58.45 -62.60
N ASP A 180 29.11 57.43 -62.63
CA ASP A 180 28.67 56.77 -63.86
C ASP A 180 27.94 57.74 -64.78
N ASP A 181 27.07 58.60 -64.24
CA ASP A 181 26.35 59.61 -65.01
C ASP A 181 27.30 60.62 -65.68
N PHE A 182 28.39 61.01 -65.01
CA PHE A 182 29.41 61.87 -65.60
C PHE A 182 30.19 61.16 -66.74
N TRP A 183 30.50 59.87 -66.58
CA TRP A 183 31.27 59.09 -67.57
C TRP A 183 30.41 58.38 -68.64
N ARG A 184 29.08 58.48 -68.54
CA ARG A 184 28.10 57.86 -69.43
C ARG A 184 28.39 58.03 -70.94
N PRO A 185 28.83 59.20 -71.44
CA PRO A 185 29.18 59.36 -72.86
C PRO A 185 30.35 58.47 -73.31
N ILE A 186 31.35 58.30 -72.44
CA ILE A 186 32.55 57.49 -72.69
C ILE A 186 32.20 56.00 -72.55
N ARG A 187 31.37 55.63 -71.56
CA ARG A 187 30.83 54.27 -71.41
C ARG A 187 30.07 53.82 -72.66
N SER A 188 29.19 54.67 -73.18
CA SER A 188 28.40 54.40 -74.40
C SER A 188 29.28 54.10 -75.62
N TYR A 189 30.40 54.82 -75.77
CA TYR A 189 31.37 54.59 -76.85
C TYR A 189 32.01 53.19 -76.78
N PHE A 190 32.43 52.74 -75.59
CA PHE A 190 33.06 51.43 -75.41
C PHE A 190 32.11 50.23 -75.57
N TYR A 191 30.81 50.39 -75.26
CA TYR A 191 29.82 49.33 -75.48
C TYR A 191 29.36 49.19 -76.95
N TRP A 192 29.57 50.21 -77.78
CA TRP A 192 29.15 50.23 -79.19
C TRP A 192 30.20 49.62 -80.15
N GLU A 193 31.48 49.62 -79.78
CA GLU A 193 32.59 49.13 -80.61
C GLU A 193 32.71 47.59 -80.60
N ARG A 194 32.53 46.95 -81.76
CA ARG A 194 32.43 45.46 -81.89
C ARG A 194 33.70 44.69 -81.51
N HIS A 195 34.87 45.34 -81.49
CA HIS A 195 36.18 44.73 -81.21
C HIS A 195 36.72 45.04 -79.80
N CYS A 196 35.90 45.58 -78.89
CA CYS A 196 36.32 45.95 -77.53
C CYS A 196 36.88 44.78 -76.70
N TYR A 197 36.50 43.53 -77.01
CA TYR A 197 37.00 42.33 -76.34
C TYR A 197 38.47 42.01 -76.67
N ASP A 198 38.97 42.45 -77.82
CA ASP A 198 40.34 42.17 -78.29
C ASP A 198 41.34 43.27 -77.92
N ILE A 199 40.87 44.38 -77.34
CA ILE A 199 41.66 45.55 -76.94
C ILE A 199 41.78 45.59 -75.41
N PRO A 200 42.95 45.31 -74.81
CA PRO A 200 43.11 45.16 -73.36
C PRO A 200 42.59 46.33 -72.51
N ILE A 201 42.74 47.57 -72.99
CA ILE A 201 42.28 48.77 -72.26
C ILE A 201 40.75 48.97 -72.33
N CYS A 202 40.12 48.48 -73.39
CA CYS A 202 38.66 48.56 -73.58
C CYS A 202 37.95 47.57 -72.67
N TRP A 203 38.45 46.33 -72.63
CA TRP A 203 37.96 45.29 -71.72
C TRP A 203 38.13 45.67 -70.25
N SER A 204 39.29 46.23 -69.85
CA SER A 204 39.51 46.65 -68.46
C SER A 204 38.57 47.75 -68.00
N LEU A 205 38.27 48.74 -68.86
CA LEU A 205 37.31 49.81 -68.54
C LEU A 205 35.89 49.27 -68.47
N ARG A 206 35.51 48.35 -69.37
CA ARG A 206 34.22 47.68 -69.33
C ARG A 206 34.02 46.86 -68.04
N SER A 207 35.01 46.08 -67.63
CA SER A 207 34.94 45.31 -66.37
C SER A 207 34.83 46.19 -65.13
N ILE A 208 35.35 47.42 -65.15
CA ILE A 208 35.15 48.39 -64.07
C ILE A 208 33.68 48.80 -64.00
N PHE A 209 33.05 49.14 -65.13
CA PHE A 209 31.62 49.49 -65.15
C PHE A 209 30.73 48.29 -64.77
N ASP A 210 31.02 47.09 -65.26
CA ASP A 210 30.29 45.87 -64.87
C ASP A 210 30.42 45.60 -63.34
N ALA A 211 31.55 45.97 -62.72
CA ALA A 211 31.73 45.87 -61.26
C ALA A 211 30.97 46.97 -60.48
N LEU A 212 30.78 48.17 -61.05
CA LEU A 212 29.97 49.23 -60.47
C LEU A 212 28.48 48.88 -60.51
N ASP A 213 28.01 48.28 -61.61
CA ASP A 213 26.63 47.80 -61.76
C ASP A 213 26.29 46.68 -60.74
N GLY A 214 27.29 45.93 -60.26
CA GLY A 214 27.12 44.90 -59.23
C GLY A 214 26.75 45.45 -57.84
N LEU A 215 26.94 46.74 -57.58
CA LEU A 215 26.63 47.34 -56.28
C LEU A 215 25.13 47.53 -56.03
N ASP A 216 24.35 47.78 -57.08
CA ASP A 216 22.89 47.85 -56.97
C ASP A 216 22.31 46.52 -56.44
N GLN A 217 22.87 45.38 -56.87
CA GLN A 217 22.46 44.06 -56.39
C GLN A 217 22.82 43.83 -54.93
N ILE A 218 23.94 44.40 -54.46
CA ILE A 218 24.37 44.29 -53.06
C ILE A 218 23.45 45.13 -52.17
N ASP A 219 23.12 46.36 -52.58
CA ASP A 219 22.21 47.24 -51.85
C ASP A 219 20.81 46.61 -51.69
N GLU A 220 20.23 46.09 -52.78
CA GLU A 220 18.92 45.43 -52.75
C GLU A 220 18.93 44.23 -51.79
N LYS A 221 20.00 43.42 -51.79
CA LYS A 221 20.12 42.25 -50.90
C LYS A 221 20.36 42.63 -49.44
N LEU A 222 21.08 43.72 -49.16
CA LEU A 222 21.25 44.24 -47.81
C LEU A 222 19.94 44.82 -47.28
N ALA A 223 19.15 45.50 -48.11
CA ALA A 223 17.82 45.99 -47.74
C ALA A 223 16.86 44.82 -47.40
N GLU A 224 16.87 43.75 -48.21
CA GLU A 224 16.12 42.53 -47.92
C GLU A 224 16.58 41.86 -46.60
N LEU A 225 17.89 41.80 -46.35
CA LEU A 225 18.45 41.26 -45.10
C LEU A 225 18.03 42.09 -43.88
N SER A 226 18.08 43.42 -43.98
CA SER A 226 17.66 44.35 -42.93
C SER A 226 16.20 44.12 -42.54
N GLY A 227 15.30 44.07 -43.53
CA GLY A 227 13.88 43.82 -43.28
C GLY A 227 13.58 42.45 -42.66
N ASN A 228 14.39 41.44 -42.93
CA ASN A 228 14.28 40.13 -42.27
C ASN A 228 14.80 40.17 -40.82
N LEU A 229 15.87 40.92 -40.55
CA LEU A 229 16.41 41.12 -39.21
C LEU A 229 15.46 41.94 -38.33
N ASP A 230 14.77 42.94 -38.87
CA ASP A 230 13.70 43.68 -38.20
C ASP A 230 12.62 42.73 -37.66
N GLN A 231 12.17 41.80 -38.51
CA GLN A 231 11.17 40.81 -38.10
C GLN A 231 11.69 39.90 -36.99
N LEU A 232 12.94 39.46 -37.08
CA LEU A 232 13.57 38.62 -36.05
C LEU A 232 13.74 39.38 -34.72
N ASP A 233 14.11 40.65 -34.76
CA ASP A 233 14.28 41.51 -33.58
C ASP A 233 12.95 41.76 -32.86
N VAL A 234 11.83 41.76 -33.58
CA VAL A 234 10.48 41.86 -32.99
C VAL A 234 9.98 40.52 -32.44
N LEU A 235 10.25 39.41 -33.13
CA LEU A 235 9.69 38.10 -32.77
C LEU A 235 10.42 37.43 -31.60
N MET A 236 11.74 37.52 -31.53
CA MET A 236 12.51 36.83 -30.48
C MET A 236 12.21 37.33 -29.06
N PRO A 237 12.07 38.63 -28.78
CA PRO A 237 11.64 39.12 -27.47
C PRO A 237 10.26 38.60 -27.06
N GLN A 238 9.33 38.44 -28.01
CA GLN A 238 8.00 37.89 -27.72
C GLN A 238 8.08 36.42 -27.28
N MET A 239 8.95 35.63 -27.90
CA MET A 239 9.22 34.26 -27.47
C MET A 239 9.85 34.22 -26.07
N LEU A 240 10.85 35.08 -25.83
CA LEU A 240 11.52 35.18 -24.52
C LEU A 240 10.53 35.56 -23.40
N ALA A 241 9.59 36.46 -23.68
CA ALA A 241 8.58 36.91 -22.71
C ALA A 241 7.63 35.78 -22.24
N GLN A 242 7.50 34.69 -23.00
CA GLN A 242 6.65 33.56 -22.64
C GLN A 242 7.32 32.57 -21.67
N LEU A 243 8.65 32.59 -21.52
CA LEU A 243 9.35 31.63 -20.65
C LEU A 243 9.17 31.89 -19.15
N PRO A 244 9.26 33.14 -18.63
CA PRO A 244 9.04 33.41 -17.21
C PRO A 244 7.70 32.89 -16.64
N PRO A 245 6.53 33.10 -17.29
CA PRO A 245 5.28 32.55 -16.76
C PRO A 245 5.24 31.02 -16.79
N GLN A 246 5.87 30.37 -17.78
CA GLN A 246 5.97 28.89 -17.81
C GLN A 246 6.82 28.37 -16.63
N ILE A 247 7.97 29.01 -16.37
CA ILE A 247 8.83 28.68 -15.22
C ILE A 247 8.08 28.88 -13.89
N ALA A 248 7.33 29.97 -13.75
CA ALA A 248 6.55 30.26 -12.55
C ALA A 248 5.45 29.22 -12.29
N THR A 249 4.74 28.80 -13.35
CA THR A 249 3.76 27.70 -13.28
C THR A 249 4.41 26.41 -12.80
N MET A 250 5.56 26.03 -13.37
CA MET A 250 6.28 24.83 -12.95
C MET A 250 6.76 24.89 -11.50
N LYS A 251 7.25 26.05 -11.03
CA LYS A 251 7.59 26.27 -9.60
C LYS A 251 6.38 26.11 -8.68
N THR A 252 5.22 26.58 -9.11
CA THR A 252 3.96 26.46 -8.36
C THR A 252 3.52 25.01 -8.29
N MET A 253 3.54 24.29 -9.41
CA MET A 253 3.19 22.87 -9.45
C MET A 253 4.14 22.02 -8.61
N LYS A 254 5.46 22.27 -8.65
CA LYS A 254 6.43 21.61 -7.76
C LYS A 254 6.07 21.84 -6.29
N THR A 255 5.79 23.09 -5.91
CA THR A 255 5.43 23.43 -4.53
C THR A 255 4.16 22.72 -4.09
N MET A 256 3.12 22.71 -4.93
CA MET A 256 1.87 22.00 -4.63
C MET A 256 2.10 20.50 -4.44
N MET A 257 2.94 19.88 -5.27
CA MET A 257 3.28 18.46 -5.15
C MET A 257 4.03 18.15 -3.86
N LEU A 258 5.00 18.97 -3.46
CA LEU A 258 5.72 18.82 -2.19
C LEU A 258 4.81 19.01 -0.98
N THR A 259 3.92 20.01 -1.03
CA THR A 259 2.93 20.24 0.04
C THR A 259 1.99 19.04 0.15
N MET A 260 1.45 18.56 -0.97
CA MET A 260 0.59 17.37 -1.00
C MET A 260 1.30 16.15 -0.40
N HIS A 261 2.54 15.91 -0.80
CA HIS A 261 3.37 14.84 -0.23
C HIS A 261 3.48 14.97 1.30
N SER A 262 3.82 16.15 1.82
CA SER A 262 4.00 16.37 3.25
C SER A 262 2.71 16.18 4.05
N SER A 263 1.57 16.69 3.55
CA SER A 263 0.26 16.54 4.19
C SER A 263 -0.19 15.09 4.20
N MET A 264 -0.03 14.40 3.08
CA MET A 264 -0.48 13.02 2.93
C MET A 264 0.43 12.04 3.69
N SER A 265 1.74 12.26 3.69
CA SER A 265 2.68 11.47 4.50
C SER A 265 2.34 11.54 5.99
N SER A 266 2.10 12.75 6.52
CA SER A 266 1.73 12.94 7.93
C SER A 266 0.43 12.20 8.29
N LEU A 267 -0.58 12.29 7.42
CA LEU A 267 -1.84 11.57 7.61
C LEU A 267 -1.62 10.05 7.63
N TYR A 268 -0.83 9.51 6.71
CA TYR A 268 -0.55 8.08 6.66
C TYR A 268 0.30 7.59 7.83
N ASP A 269 1.23 8.39 8.33
CA ASP A 269 2.01 8.04 9.51
C ASP A 269 1.13 8.00 10.77
N GLN A 270 0.17 8.91 10.90
CA GLN A 270 -0.83 8.85 11.96
C GLN A 270 -1.70 7.58 11.87
N MET A 271 -2.15 7.21 10.65
CA MET A 271 -2.91 5.98 10.43
C MET A 271 -2.09 4.71 10.72
N ASP A 272 -0.80 4.70 10.38
CA ASP A 272 0.12 3.60 10.65
C ASP A 272 0.29 3.35 12.15
N GLU A 273 0.53 4.41 12.93
CA GLU A 273 0.62 4.31 14.39
C GLU A 273 -0.69 3.84 15.04
N MET A 274 -1.84 4.34 14.57
CA MET A 274 -3.14 3.89 15.05
C MET A 274 -3.39 2.41 14.74
N SER A 275 -2.94 1.94 13.58
CA SER A 275 -3.13 0.54 13.17
C SER A 275 -2.26 -0.43 13.97
N LYS A 276 -0.99 -0.08 14.26
CA LYS A 276 -0.09 -0.89 15.10
C LYS A 276 -0.70 -1.23 16.46
N ASN A 277 -1.37 -0.25 17.07
CA ASN A 277 -2.06 -0.46 18.35
C ASN A 277 -3.20 -1.48 18.25
N SER A 278 -3.93 -1.52 17.14
CA SER A 278 -4.99 -2.50 16.92
C SER A 278 -4.43 -3.91 16.69
N THR A 279 -3.34 -4.06 15.91
CA THR A 279 -2.67 -5.34 15.72
C THR A 279 -2.14 -5.91 17.03
N ALA A 280 -1.47 -5.07 17.83
CA ALA A 280 -0.97 -5.46 19.14
C ALA A 280 -2.10 -5.89 20.10
N MET A 281 -3.25 -5.20 20.07
CA MET A 281 -4.43 -5.57 20.84
C MET A 281 -4.93 -6.97 20.46
N GLY A 282 -5.14 -7.24 19.17
CA GLY A 282 -5.61 -8.55 18.71
C GLY A 282 -4.67 -9.70 19.13
N GLN A 283 -3.36 -9.50 18.99
CA GLN A 283 -2.35 -10.45 19.44
C GLN A 283 -2.38 -10.67 20.97
N ALA A 284 -2.57 -9.62 21.75
CA ALA A 284 -2.65 -9.72 23.22
C ALA A 284 -3.89 -10.52 23.66
N PHE A 285 -5.06 -10.26 23.05
CA PHE A 285 -6.29 -11.01 23.33
C PHE A 285 -6.15 -12.48 22.94
N ASP A 286 -5.59 -12.77 21.77
CA ASP A 286 -5.38 -14.14 21.30
C ASP A 286 -4.38 -14.90 22.19
N ALA A 287 -3.23 -14.27 22.53
CA ALA A 287 -2.22 -14.85 23.40
C ALA A 287 -2.72 -15.12 24.82
N SER A 288 -3.57 -14.23 25.36
CA SER A 288 -4.20 -14.41 26.67
C SER A 288 -5.24 -15.53 26.70
N ARG A 289 -5.67 -16.01 25.52
CA ARG A 289 -6.82 -16.93 25.35
C ARG A 289 -8.07 -16.42 26.07
N ASN A 290 -8.21 -15.11 26.17
CA ASN A 290 -9.43 -14.48 26.67
C ASN A 290 -10.51 -14.64 25.60
N ASP A 291 -11.59 -15.33 25.97
CA ASP A 291 -12.71 -15.62 25.10
C ASP A 291 -13.96 -14.80 25.47
N ASP A 292 -13.84 -13.77 26.33
CA ASP A 292 -14.96 -12.88 26.71
C ASP A 292 -15.57 -12.16 25.51
N SER A 293 -14.83 -12.12 24.40
CA SER A 293 -15.22 -11.58 23.11
C SER A 293 -15.23 -12.63 22.00
N PHE A 294 -15.53 -13.89 22.31
CA PHE A 294 -15.65 -14.96 21.32
C PHE A 294 -16.66 -14.63 20.22
N TYR A 295 -16.31 -14.88 18.96
CA TYR A 295 -17.18 -14.78 17.79
C TYR A 295 -16.65 -15.62 16.63
N ILE A 296 -17.50 -16.41 15.98
CA ILE A 296 -17.16 -17.18 14.78
C ILE A 296 -17.85 -16.54 13.57
N PRO A 297 -17.07 -16.03 12.59
CA PRO A 297 -17.62 -15.49 11.34
C PRO A 297 -18.31 -16.58 10.51
N PRO A 298 -19.36 -16.25 9.73
CA PRO A 298 -20.05 -17.20 8.86
C PRO A 298 -19.11 -18.00 7.93
N GLU A 299 -18.03 -17.38 7.46
CA GLU A 299 -17.09 -17.98 6.52
C GLU A 299 -16.36 -19.19 7.12
N VAL A 300 -16.19 -19.23 8.45
CA VAL A 300 -15.56 -20.37 9.14
C VAL A 300 -16.43 -21.62 9.06
N PHE A 301 -17.75 -21.48 8.94
CA PHE A 301 -18.64 -22.62 8.80
C PHE A 301 -18.39 -23.41 7.53
N ASP A 302 -17.78 -22.78 6.51
CA ASP A 302 -17.40 -23.46 5.28
C ASP A 302 -16.10 -24.24 5.35
N ASN A 303 -15.27 -23.98 6.37
CA ASN A 303 -14.00 -24.65 6.57
C ASN A 303 -14.20 -26.17 6.78
N PRO A 304 -13.50 -27.04 6.02
CA PRO A 304 -13.63 -28.50 6.15
C PRO A 304 -13.35 -29.02 7.57
N ASP A 305 -12.42 -28.41 8.29
CA ASP A 305 -12.02 -28.82 9.64
C ASP A 305 -13.10 -28.44 10.65
N PHE A 306 -13.69 -27.26 10.50
CA PHE A 306 -14.82 -26.84 11.32
C PHE A 306 -16.05 -27.71 11.05
N LYS A 307 -16.34 -28.05 9.79
CA LYS A 307 -17.39 -29.01 9.42
C LYS A 307 -17.15 -30.40 10.04
N ARG A 308 -15.89 -30.84 10.16
CA ARG A 308 -15.54 -32.08 10.88
C ARG A 308 -15.81 -31.96 12.38
N GLY A 309 -15.43 -30.83 12.99
CA GLY A 309 -15.72 -30.54 14.39
C GLY A 309 -17.22 -30.50 14.70
N LEU A 310 -18.02 -29.85 13.85
CA LEU A 310 -19.47 -29.78 13.98
C LEU A 310 -20.09 -31.19 14.05
N LYS A 311 -19.63 -32.13 13.23
CA LYS A 311 -20.10 -33.53 13.27
C LYS A 311 -19.74 -34.28 14.56
N MET A 312 -18.72 -33.82 15.30
CA MET A 312 -18.32 -34.43 16.58
C MET A 312 -19.12 -33.90 17.77
N PHE A 313 -19.62 -32.66 17.69
CA PHE A 313 -20.27 -31.99 18.82
C PHE A 313 -21.74 -31.70 18.61
N LEU A 314 -22.22 -31.62 17.36
CA LEU A 314 -23.63 -31.43 17.02
C LEU A 314 -24.22 -32.70 16.40
N SER A 315 -25.52 -32.89 16.59
CA SER A 315 -26.30 -33.91 15.91
C SER A 315 -26.34 -33.68 14.39
N PRO A 316 -26.65 -34.72 13.58
CA PRO A 316 -26.73 -34.60 12.13
C PRO A 316 -27.71 -33.53 11.64
N ASP A 317 -28.83 -33.37 12.35
CA ASP A 317 -29.85 -32.35 12.09
C ASP A 317 -29.47 -30.95 12.62
N GLY A 318 -28.49 -30.85 13.53
CA GLY A 318 -28.03 -29.59 14.13
C GLY A 318 -28.81 -29.12 15.36
N HIS A 319 -29.77 -29.93 15.84
CA HIS A 319 -30.67 -29.58 16.94
C HIS A 319 -30.18 -30.01 18.33
N ALA A 320 -29.08 -30.75 18.44
CA ALA A 320 -28.50 -31.13 19.71
C ALA A 320 -27.00 -30.86 19.73
N VAL A 321 -26.50 -30.30 20.83
CA VAL A 321 -25.07 -30.04 21.07
C VAL A 321 -24.61 -30.77 22.32
N ARG A 322 -23.46 -31.45 22.19
CA ARG A 322 -22.83 -32.23 23.25
C ARG A 322 -21.64 -31.49 23.84
N PHE A 323 -21.59 -31.40 25.16
CA PHE A 323 -20.44 -30.98 25.94
C PHE A 323 -19.81 -32.19 26.62
N ILE A 324 -18.48 -32.28 26.57
CA ILE A 324 -17.71 -33.33 27.26
C ILE A 324 -17.01 -32.68 28.46
N ILE A 325 -17.45 -33.04 29.65
CA ILE A 325 -17.01 -32.48 30.92
C ILE A 325 -16.03 -33.43 31.59
N SER A 326 -14.88 -32.92 32.03
CA SER A 326 -13.91 -33.65 32.84
C SER A 326 -13.80 -33.00 34.21
N HIS A 327 -13.87 -33.79 35.29
CA HIS A 327 -13.75 -33.29 36.66
C HIS A 327 -12.30 -33.15 37.14
N GLU A 328 -12.11 -32.44 38.25
CA GLU A 328 -10.88 -32.43 39.04
C GLU A 328 -10.80 -33.69 39.92
N GLY A 329 -9.81 -34.56 39.66
CA GLY A 329 -9.58 -35.77 40.46
C GLY A 329 -10.36 -37.01 39.99
N ASP A 330 -10.45 -38.02 40.86
CA ASP A 330 -11.14 -39.28 40.57
C ASP A 330 -12.64 -39.18 40.93
N PRO A 331 -13.56 -39.23 39.93
CA PRO A 331 -15.00 -39.11 40.17
C PRO A 331 -15.57 -40.24 41.05
N ALA A 332 -14.85 -41.37 41.22
CA ALA A 332 -15.28 -42.48 42.06
C ALA A 332 -15.01 -42.29 43.57
N THR A 333 -14.43 -41.16 43.98
CA THR A 333 -14.16 -40.85 45.38
C THR A 333 -15.33 -40.15 46.08
N PRO A 334 -15.54 -40.34 47.40
CA PRO A 334 -16.65 -39.73 48.13
C PRO A 334 -16.71 -38.20 48.06
N LYS A 335 -15.56 -37.53 47.89
CA LYS A 335 -15.49 -36.08 47.70
C LYS A 335 -16.07 -35.62 46.37
N ALA A 336 -15.97 -36.44 45.31
CA ALA A 336 -16.47 -36.11 43.98
C ALA A 336 -17.98 -36.44 43.81
N SER A 337 -18.50 -37.45 44.54
CA SER A 337 -19.93 -37.78 44.51
C SER A 337 -20.81 -36.73 45.18
N HIS A 338 -20.28 -35.93 46.12
CA HIS A 338 -21.02 -34.82 46.74
C HIS A 338 -21.17 -33.60 45.82
N THR A 339 -20.28 -33.42 44.84
CA THR A 339 -20.34 -32.35 43.83
C THR A 339 -21.26 -32.68 42.66
N SER A 340 -21.32 -33.95 42.22
CA SER A 340 -22.21 -34.41 41.13
C SER A 340 -23.70 -34.35 41.47
N ASN A 341 -24.08 -34.40 42.74
CA ASN A 341 -25.49 -34.38 43.16
C ASN A 341 -26.06 -32.96 43.38
N ARG A 342 -25.30 -31.92 43.07
CA ARG A 342 -25.70 -30.50 43.21
C ARG A 342 -25.75 -29.74 41.88
N SER A 343 -25.40 -30.38 40.76
CA SER A 343 -25.50 -29.86 39.40
C SER A 343 -26.86 -30.13 38.79
#